data_AF-A0A9W4N439-F1
#
_entry.id   AF-A0A9W4N439-F1
#
_cell.length_a   1.000
_cell.length_b   1.000
_cell.length_c   1.000
_cell.angle_alpha   90.00
_cell.angle_beta   90.00
_cell.angle_gamma   90.00
#
_symmetry.space_group_name_H-M   'P 1'
#
loop_
_entity.id
_entity.type
_entity.pdbx_description
1 polymer ?
#
loop_
_entity_poly.entity_id
_entity_poly.type
_entity_poly.pdbx_seq_one_letter_code
_entity_poly.pdbx_strand_id
1 'polypeptide(L)'
;MGVERLEEELLNVFSGLYLFEVENFVIPHVNSFLELIAHLNAWYKKHHGHDILRIIVYSGHAASAGTTSDRWDLALQGPKLDWWEVRKAMKQSAYFADTCFIFDCCSAGSLALGDEDGDELIAAASWNSTAVAAMPWSFTQALVDTLVDLKGAPATLAQIYATLLLSLINEREEEERTD
;
A
#
# COMPACT_ATOMS: atom_id res chain seq x y z
N MET A 1 4.78 1.72 17.63
CA MET A 1 3.54 1.53 18.41
C MET A 1 2.28 2.13 17.76
N GLY A 2 2.35 2.90 16.66
CA GLY A 2 1.15 3.44 15.98
C GLY A 2 0.69 2.68 14.72
N VAL A 3 1.59 1.94 14.07
CA VAL A 3 1.34 1.33 12.75
C VAL A 3 0.35 0.15 12.84
N GLU A 4 0.52 -0.76 13.80
CA GLU A 4 -0.38 -1.91 13.99
C GLU A 4 -1.84 -1.48 14.20
N ARG A 5 -2.07 -0.39 14.93
CA ARG A 5 -3.41 0.13 15.18
C ARG A 5 -4.06 0.66 13.89
N LEU A 6 -3.31 1.37 13.06
CA LEU A 6 -3.83 1.90 11.79
C LEU A 6 -4.12 0.81 10.77
N GLU A 7 -3.29 -0.25 10.75
CA GLU A 7 -3.54 -1.44 9.94
C GLU A 7 -4.83 -2.15 10.37
N GLU A 8 -5.05 -2.33 11.68
CA GLU A 8 -6.30 -2.88 12.20
C GLU A 8 -7.52 -2.02 11.84
N GLU A 9 -7.41 -0.69 11.97
CA GLU A 9 -8.47 0.24 11.59
C GLU A 9 -8.79 0.14 10.08
N LEU A 10 -7.78 0.07 9.22
CA LEU A 10 -7.95 -0.11 7.78
C LEU A 10 -8.62 -1.46 7.43
N LEU A 11 -8.21 -2.56 8.07
CA LEU A 11 -8.83 -3.87 7.89
C LEU A 11 -10.31 -3.87 8.33
N ASN A 12 -10.63 -3.16 9.41
CA ASN A 12 -12.00 -2.99 9.88
C ASN A 12 -12.85 -2.19 8.90
N VAL A 13 -12.29 -1.17 8.26
CA VAL A 13 -12.98 -0.40 7.21
C VAL A 13 -13.25 -1.29 5.99
N PHE A 14 -12.24 -2.01 5.50
CA PHE A 14 -12.41 -2.88 4.33
C PHE A 14 -13.43 -4.01 4.57
N SER A 15 -13.38 -4.66 5.73
CA SER A 15 -14.33 -5.73 6.05
C SER A 15 -15.72 -5.21 6.42
N GLY A 16 -15.80 -4.12 7.18
CA GLY A 16 -17.05 -3.60 7.73
C GLY A 16 -17.86 -2.75 6.75
N LEU A 17 -17.22 -1.83 6.04
CA LEU A 17 -17.90 -0.88 5.14
C LEU A 17 -17.90 -1.36 3.69
N TYR A 18 -16.84 -2.04 3.25
CA TYR A 18 -16.66 -2.46 1.85
C TYR A 18 -16.82 -3.97 1.64
N LEU A 19 -17.06 -4.74 2.72
CA LEU A 19 -17.35 -6.17 2.70
C LEU A 19 -16.26 -7.03 2.03
N PHE A 20 -15.00 -6.56 2.05
CA PHE A 20 -13.88 -7.36 1.59
C PHE A 20 -13.56 -8.48 2.58
N GLU A 21 -13.12 -9.62 2.04
CA GLU A 21 -12.41 -10.62 2.84
C GLU A 21 -11.00 -10.09 3.13
N VAL A 22 -10.68 -9.95 4.42
CA VAL A 22 -9.41 -9.36 4.86
C VAL A 22 -8.57 -10.41 5.57
N GLU A 23 -7.27 -10.35 5.34
CA GLU A 23 -6.26 -11.09 6.11
C GLU A 23 -5.03 -10.21 6.32
N ASN A 24 -4.25 -10.51 7.35
CA ASN A 24 -2.97 -9.87 7.61
C ASN A 24 -1.84 -10.91 7.53
N PHE A 25 -0.66 -10.44 7.12
CA PHE A 25 0.53 -11.29 7.07
C PHE A 25 1.76 -10.49 7.48
N VAL A 26 2.37 -10.91 8.58
CA VAL A 26 3.63 -10.34 9.05
C VAL A 26 4.79 -11.02 8.31
N ILE A 27 5.53 -10.25 7.52
CA ILE A 27 6.70 -10.75 6.80
C ILE A 27 7.76 -11.17 7.82
N PRO A 28 8.15 -12.47 7.88
CA PRO A 28 9.12 -12.94 8.85
C PRO A 28 10.51 -12.38 8.54
N HIS A 29 11.37 -12.20 9.54
CA HIS A 29 12.75 -11.71 9.33
C HIS A 29 13.69 -12.75 8.68
N VAL A 30 13.38 -14.04 8.78
CA VAL A 30 14.17 -15.14 8.24
C VAL A 30 13.38 -15.77 7.09
N ASN A 31 14.06 -16.09 5.97
CA ASN A 31 13.44 -16.66 4.77
C ASN A 31 12.27 -15.85 4.19
N SER A 32 12.29 -14.55 4.42
CA SER A 32 11.19 -13.60 4.16
C SER A 32 10.64 -13.68 2.75
N PHE A 33 11.51 -13.84 1.75
CA PHE A 33 11.10 -13.93 0.35
C PHE A 33 10.33 -15.21 0.10
N LEU A 34 10.84 -16.34 0.58
CA LEU A 34 10.23 -17.65 0.38
C LEU A 34 8.87 -17.74 1.08
N GLU A 35 8.80 -17.27 2.32
CA GLU A 35 7.57 -17.27 3.11
C GLU A 35 6.51 -16.33 2.51
N LEU A 36 6.91 -15.11 2.09
CA LEU A 36 6.01 -14.18 1.43
C LEU A 36 5.48 -14.74 0.10
N ILE A 37 6.34 -15.30 -0.74
CA ILE A 37 5.93 -15.90 -2.02
C ILE A 37 5.03 -17.12 -1.80
N ALA A 38 5.33 -17.96 -0.81
CA ALA A 38 4.49 -19.12 -0.49
C ALA A 38 3.09 -18.68 -0.05
N HIS A 39 3.02 -17.68 0.83
CA HIS A 39 1.78 -17.09 1.30
C HIS A 39 0.98 -16.44 0.16
N LEU A 40 1.62 -15.55 -0.61
CA LEU A 40 0.98 -14.88 -1.75
C LEU A 40 0.49 -15.87 -2.80
N ASN A 41 1.23 -16.93 -3.12
CA ASN A 41 0.76 -17.94 -4.06
C ASN A 41 -0.49 -18.67 -3.57
N ALA A 42 -0.55 -19.01 -2.28
CA ALA A 42 -1.74 -19.63 -1.68
C ALA A 42 -2.94 -18.66 -1.72
N TRP A 43 -2.70 -17.39 -1.41
CA TRP A 43 -3.71 -16.34 -1.45
C TRP A 43 -4.24 -16.09 -2.88
N TYR A 44 -3.34 -15.92 -3.85
CA TYR A 44 -3.70 -15.73 -5.27
C TYR A 44 -4.51 -16.89 -5.82
N LYS A 45 -4.14 -18.12 -5.46
CA LYS A 45 -4.90 -19.31 -5.84
C LYS A 45 -6.32 -19.30 -5.26
N LYS A 46 -6.51 -18.77 -4.06
CA LYS A 46 -7.82 -18.67 -3.41
C LYS A 46 -8.67 -17.52 -3.97
N HIS A 47 -8.03 -16.39 -4.29
CA HIS A 47 -8.67 -15.14 -4.71
C HIS A 47 -8.37 -14.83 -6.18
N HIS A 48 -9.05 -15.54 -7.10
CA HIS A 48 -8.93 -15.34 -8.54
C HIS A 48 -10.31 -15.37 -9.22
N GLY A 49 -10.43 -14.71 -10.37
CA GLY A 49 -11.66 -14.61 -11.15
C GLY A 49 -11.79 -13.23 -11.82
N HIS A 50 -12.72 -13.12 -12.78
CA HIS A 50 -12.97 -11.89 -13.51
C HIS A 50 -13.72 -10.81 -12.71
N ASP A 51 -14.38 -11.19 -11.61
CA ASP A 51 -15.17 -10.29 -10.75
C ASP A 51 -14.51 -10.12 -9.37
N ILE A 52 -13.19 -10.28 -9.29
CA ILE A 52 -12.42 -10.19 -8.04
C ILE A 52 -11.46 -9.00 -8.13
N LEU A 53 -11.57 -8.10 -7.16
CA LEU A 53 -10.57 -7.06 -6.89
C LEU A 53 -9.70 -7.49 -5.71
N ARG A 54 -8.40 -7.61 -5.93
CA ARG A 54 -7.38 -7.84 -4.93
C ARG A 54 -6.81 -6.51 -4.47
N ILE A 55 -6.81 -6.23 -3.18
CA ILE A 55 -6.17 -5.04 -2.61
C ILE A 55 -5.01 -5.52 -1.74
N ILE A 56 -3.79 -5.16 -2.11
CA ILE A 56 -2.58 -5.50 -1.35
C ILE A 56 -2.04 -4.22 -0.74
N VAL A 57 -2.09 -4.17 0.59
CA VAL A 57 -1.56 -3.05 1.37
C VAL A 57 -0.22 -3.47 1.97
N TYR A 58 0.83 -2.72 1.71
CA TYR A 58 2.10 -2.86 2.39
C TYR A 58 2.35 -1.62 3.25
N SER A 59 2.59 -1.88 4.54
CA SER A 59 2.91 -0.89 5.55
C SER A 59 4.26 -1.24 6.16
N GLY A 60 5.24 -0.34 6.01
CA GLY A 60 6.58 -0.57 6.52
C GLY A 60 7.63 0.43 6.03
N HIS A 61 8.77 0.51 6.72
CA HIS A 61 9.85 1.42 6.34
C HIS A 61 10.59 0.91 5.08
N ALA A 62 10.35 1.46 3.89
CA ALA A 62 11.12 1.09 2.68
C ALA A 62 12.40 1.92 2.55
N ALA A 63 13.49 1.29 2.07
CA ALA A 63 14.72 2.01 1.76
C ALA A 63 14.60 2.64 0.37
N SER A 64 14.90 3.93 0.24
CA SER A 64 15.03 4.57 -1.08
C SER A 64 16.19 3.91 -1.82
N ALA A 65 15.84 3.01 -2.72
CA ALA A 65 16.67 2.67 -3.84
C ALA A 65 16.65 3.91 -4.75
N GLY A 66 17.74 4.67 -4.74
CA GLY A 66 17.86 5.91 -5.51
C GLY A 66 17.55 5.73 -7.01
N THR A 67 17.54 6.85 -7.75
CA THR A 67 17.03 6.98 -9.13
C THR A 67 17.70 6.11 -10.21
N THR A 68 18.64 5.24 -9.83
CA THR A 68 19.45 4.38 -10.71
C THR A 68 19.55 2.93 -10.18
N SER A 69 18.70 2.54 -9.23
CA SER A 69 18.79 1.24 -8.57
C SER A 69 17.81 0.24 -9.18
N ASP A 70 18.35 -0.82 -9.76
CA ASP A 70 17.61 -1.94 -10.37
C ASP A 70 16.89 -2.85 -9.36
N ARG A 71 16.73 -2.41 -8.12
CA ARG A 71 16.26 -3.21 -6.99
C ARG A 71 15.55 -2.33 -5.97
N TRP A 72 14.36 -2.75 -5.51
CA TRP A 72 13.58 -2.01 -4.52
C TRP A 72 13.32 -2.88 -3.28
N ASP A 73 14.05 -2.61 -2.20
CA ASP A 73 13.98 -3.39 -0.96
C ASP A 73 12.83 -2.90 -0.05
N LEU A 74 11.82 -3.74 0.16
CA LEU A 74 10.93 -3.62 1.32
C LEU A 74 11.82 -3.75 2.57
N ALA A 75 11.73 -2.82 3.54
CA ALA A 75 12.52 -2.71 4.78
C ALA A 75 13.89 -1.96 4.72
N LEU A 76 14.01 -0.84 5.45
CA LEU A 76 15.27 -0.16 5.85
C LEU A 76 16.02 -0.92 6.94
N GLN A 77 15.28 -1.52 7.88
CA GLN A 77 15.77 -2.40 8.94
C GLN A 77 14.86 -3.63 8.97
N GLY A 78 15.39 -4.80 8.62
CA GLY A 78 14.60 -6.02 8.43
C GLY A 78 14.97 -6.73 7.14
N PRO A 79 14.13 -7.67 6.67
CA PRO A 79 14.44 -8.45 5.49
C PRO A 79 14.31 -7.64 4.21
N LYS A 80 15.42 -7.51 3.48
CA LYS A 80 15.49 -6.80 2.21
C LYS A 80 14.83 -7.63 1.11
N LEU A 81 13.63 -7.25 0.70
CA LEU A 81 12.86 -7.95 -0.33
C LEU A 81 12.74 -7.11 -1.59
N ASP A 82 13.23 -7.64 -2.70
CA ASP A 82 13.03 -7.02 -4.00
C ASP A 82 11.57 -7.18 -4.46
N TRP A 83 10.82 -6.09 -4.44
CA TRP A 83 9.42 -6.07 -4.88
C TRP A 83 9.26 -6.50 -6.34
N TRP A 84 10.22 -6.21 -7.22
CA TRP A 84 10.12 -6.57 -8.64
C TRP A 84 10.14 -8.08 -8.84
N GLU A 85 10.98 -8.79 -8.07
CA GLU A 85 11.02 -10.25 -8.09
C GLU A 85 9.74 -10.85 -7.49
N VAL A 86 9.18 -10.22 -6.45
CA VAL A 86 7.87 -10.61 -5.89
C VAL A 86 6.77 -10.46 -6.94
N ARG A 87 6.66 -9.29 -7.56
CA ARG A 87 5.67 -9.01 -8.59
C ARG A 87 5.82 -9.94 -9.80
N LYS A 88 7.05 -10.19 -10.25
CA LYS A 88 7.32 -11.09 -11.37
C LYS A 88 6.88 -12.52 -11.08
N ALA A 89 7.16 -13.02 -9.87
CA ALA A 89 6.67 -14.34 -9.44
C ALA A 89 5.13 -14.40 -9.43
N MET A 90 4.47 -13.30 -9.05
CA MET A 90 3.00 -13.21 -9.02
C MET A 90 2.40 -13.14 -10.43
N LYS A 91 3.00 -12.35 -11.35
CA LYS A 91 2.58 -12.24 -12.76
C LYS A 91 2.71 -13.57 -13.52
N GLN A 92 3.66 -14.41 -13.14
CA GLN A 92 3.82 -15.74 -13.74
C GLN A 92 2.72 -16.73 -13.28
N SER A 93 1.92 -16.37 -12.29
CA SER A 93 0.79 -17.20 -11.88
C SER A 93 -0.36 -17.10 -12.89
N ALA A 94 -1.04 -18.23 -13.16
CA ALA A 94 -2.18 -18.28 -14.09
C ALA A 94 -3.48 -17.71 -13.47
N TYR A 95 -3.40 -17.03 -12.32
CA TYR A 95 -4.55 -16.59 -11.52
C TYR A 95 -4.91 -15.14 -11.85
N PHE A 96 -5.83 -14.97 -12.82
CA PHE A 96 -6.32 -13.67 -13.25
C PHE A 96 -7.27 -13.03 -12.21
N ALA A 97 -7.05 -11.76 -11.89
CA ALA A 97 -7.93 -10.87 -11.11
C ALA A 97 -7.35 -9.45 -11.12
N ASP A 98 -8.20 -8.43 -11.03
CA ASP A 98 -7.76 -7.03 -10.93
C ASP A 98 -7.03 -6.83 -9.61
N THR A 99 -5.91 -6.09 -9.62
CA THR A 99 -5.08 -5.91 -8.43
C THR A 99 -4.74 -4.44 -8.23
N CYS A 100 -5.05 -3.96 -7.03
CA CYS A 100 -4.70 -2.64 -6.53
C CYS A 100 -3.61 -2.79 -5.47
N PHE A 101 -2.53 -2.03 -5.60
CA PHE A 101 -1.45 -1.98 -4.62
C PHE A 101 -1.46 -0.64 -3.88
N ILE A 102 -1.40 -0.69 -2.53
CA ILE A 102 -1.33 0.48 -1.66
C ILE A 102 -0.05 0.37 -0.83
N PHE A 103 0.88 1.31 -1.02
CA PHE A 103 2.16 1.31 -0.33
C PHE A 103 2.28 2.50 0.61
N ASP A 104 2.19 2.25 1.92
CA ASP A 104 2.52 3.23 2.94
C ASP A 104 4.01 3.13 3.31
N CYS A 105 4.86 3.73 2.47
CA CYS A 105 6.29 3.85 2.76
C CYS A 105 6.93 5.13 2.17
N CYS A 106 7.95 5.65 2.87
CA CYS A 106 8.64 6.92 2.56
C CYS A 106 9.32 6.99 1.17
N SER A 107 9.40 5.88 0.43
CA SER A 107 10.12 5.77 -0.86
C SER A 107 9.29 5.13 -1.97
N ALA A 108 7.96 5.11 -1.83
CA ALA A 108 7.04 4.43 -2.74
C ALA A 108 6.96 5.05 -4.16
N GLY A 109 7.43 6.29 -4.36
CA GLY A 109 7.35 6.97 -5.66
C GLY A 109 8.10 6.30 -6.81
N SER A 110 9.11 5.45 -6.54
CA SER A 110 9.82 4.69 -7.58
C SER A 110 9.09 3.42 -8.05
N LEU A 111 8.01 3.00 -7.37
CA LEU A 111 7.19 1.86 -7.78
C LEU A 111 6.41 2.11 -9.07
N ALA A 112 6.06 3.37 -9.35
CA ALA A 112 5.35 3.76 -10.55
C ALA A 112 6.20 3.67 -11.84
N LEU A 113 7.54 3.55 -11.73
CA LEU A 113 8.46 3.61 -12.87
C LEU A 113 8.60 2.28 -13.64
N GLY A 114 8.02 1.19 -13.16
CA GLY A 114 8.03 -0.12 -13.86
C GLY A 114 6.62 -0.66 -14.13
N ASP A 115 5.63 0.22 -14.14
CA ASP A 115 4.23 -0.16 -14.30
C ASP A 115 3.78 -0.06 -15.76
N GLU A 116 3.92 -1.16 -16.49
CA GLU A 116 3.58 -1.24 -17.91
C GLU A 116 2.26 -2.00 -18.19
N ASP A 117 1.59 -2.57 -17.17
CA ASP A 117 0.53 -3.58 -17.37
C ASP A 117 -0.84 -3.28 -16.74
N GLY A 118 -1.10 -2.06 -16.28
CA GLY A 118 -2.46 -1.64 -15.88
C GLY A 118 -2.95 -2.09 -14.50
N ASP A 119 -2.05 -2.50 -13.60
CA ASP A 119 -2.36 -2.58 -12.17
C ASP A 119 -2.55 -1.14 -11.63
N GLU A 120 -3.48 -0.91 -10.70
CA GLU A 120 -3.63 0.41 -10.08
C GLU A 120 -2.76 0.51 -8.81
N LEU A 121 -1.99 1.60 -8.67
CA LEU A 121 -1.04 1.78 -7.56
C LEU A 121 -1.24 3.13 -6.87
N ILE A 122 -1.41 3.10 -5.53
CA ILE A 122 -1.28 4.28 -4.68
C ILE A 122 -0.05 4.13 -3.77
N ALA A 123 0.70 5.22 -3.65
CA ALA A 123 1.91 5.34 -2.85
C ALA A 123 1.83 6.55 -1.89
N ALA A 124 2.20 6.36 -0.63
CA ALA A 124 2.16 7.39 0.41
C ALA A 124 3.18 8.54 0.25
N ALA A 125 4.26 8.32 -0.51
CA ALA A 125 5.31 9.31 -0.69
C ALA A 125 5.39 9.79 -2.15
N SER A 126 5.28 11.11 -2.32
CA SER A 126 5.80 11.81 -3.51
C SER A 126 7.32 11.64 -3.56
N TRP A 127 7.86 11.48 -4.78
CA TRP A 127 9.29 11.31 -5.10
C TRP A 127 10.26 12.22 -4.33
N ASN A 128 9.81 13.39 -3.87
CA ASN A 128 10.64 14.42 -3.23
C ASN A 128 10.34 14.69 -1.75
N SER A 129 9.48 13.92 -1.08
CA SER A 129 9.12 14.16 0.31
C SER A 129 9.43 12.95 1.19
N THR A 130 10.36 13.13 2.12
CA THR A 130 10.50 12.24 3.28
C THR A 130 9.15 12.20 4.01
N ALA A 131 8.46 11.06 4.04
CA ALA A 131 7.23 10.94 4.81
C ALA A 131 7.54 11.27 6.27
N VAL A 132 6.92 12.34 6.77
CA VAL A 132 7.20 12.87 8.10
C VAL A 132 6.59 11.90 9.10
N ALA A 133 7.43 11.27 9.92
CA ALA A 133 7.02 10.36 10.99
C ALA A 133 6.40 11.09 12.21
N ALA A 134 5.65 12.16 11.98
CA ALA A 134 4.96 12.91 13.02
C ALA A 134 3.47 12.51 12.99
N MET A 135 3.05 11.70 13.97
CA MET A 135 1.64 11.51 14.28
C MET A 135 1.08 12.87 14.67
N PRO A 136 0.07 13.40 13.95
CA PRO A 136 -1.15 12.68 13.53
C PRO A 136 -1.27 12.22 12.06
N TRP A 137 -0.47 12.70 11.12
CA TRP A 137 -0.86 12.69 9.69
C TRP A 137 -0.14 11.62 8.86
N SER A 138 -0.44 10.35 9.16
CA SER A 138 0.03 9.24 8.31
C SER A 138 -0.88 9.05 7.10
N PHE A 139 -0.31 8.63 5.97
CA PHE A 139 -1.08 8.31 4.76
C PHE A 139 -2.17 7.27 5.05
N THR A 140 -1.89 6.26 5.86
CA THR A 140 -2.89 5.26 6.25
C THR A 140 -4.07 5.88 7.00
N GLN A 141 -3.84 6.86 7.89
CA GLN A 141 -4.94 7.56 8.57
C GLN A 141 -5.81 8.34 7.57
N ALA A 142 -5.19 9.14 6.69
CA ALA A 142 -5.92 9.91 5.68
C ALA A 142 -6.70 8.99 4.71
N LEU A 143 -6.16 7.81 4.41
CA LEU A 143 -6.86 6.78 3.63
C LEU A 143 -8.05 6.22 4.40
N VAL A 144 -7.89 5.86 5.67
CA VAL A 144 -8.98 5.38 6.53
C VAL A 144 -10.10 6.42 6.58
N ASP A 145 -9.76 7.68 6.84
CA ASP A 145 -10.75 8.77 6.95
C ASP A 145 -11.50 8.98 5.62
N THR A 146 -10.78 8.99 4.50
CA THR A 146 -11.36 9.08 3.16
C THR A 146 -12.33 7.93 2.88
N LEU A 147 -11.94 6.69 3.21
CA LEU A 147 -12.77 5.51 3.01
C LEU A 147 -13.99 5.47 3.94
N VAL A 148 -13.84 5.96 5.17
CA VAL A 148 -14.93 6.10 6.14
C VAL A 148 -15.92 7.16 5.68
N ASP A 149 -15.45 8.29 5.16
CA ASP A 149 -16.30 9.38 4.65
C ASP A 149 -17.10 8.96 3.42
N LEU A 150 -16.51 8.13 2.56
CA LEU A 150 -17.20 7.52 1.42
C LEU A 150 -18.30 6.55 1.85
N LYS A 151 -18.22 5.93 3.03
CA LYS A 151 -19.26 5.03 3.59
C LYS A 151 -19.71 3.92 2.62
N GLY A 152 -18.76 3.36 1.87
CA GLY A 152 -19.04 2.32 0.87
C GLY A 152 -19.62 2.85 -0.45
N ALA A 153 -19.68 4.17 -0.65
CA ALA A 153 -20.03 4.76 -1.93
C ALA A 153 -18.97 4.38 -3.00
N PRO A 154 -19.40 4.08 -4.24
CA PRO A 154 -18.47 3.73 -5.30
C PRO A 154 -17.61 4.95 -5.65
N ALA A 155 -16.29 4.75 -5.64
CA ALA A 155 -15.29 5.72 -6.05
C ALA A 155 -14.18 5.02 -6.81
N THR A 156 -13.59 5.69 -7.80
CA THR A 156 -12.37 5.20 -8.44
C THR A 156 -11.17 5.40 -7.54
N LEU A 157 -10.11 4.62 -7.74
CA LEU A 157 -8.89 4.78 -6.97
C LEU A 157 -8.28 6.18 -7.15
N ALA A 158 -8.41 6.76 -8.34
CA ALA A 158 -8.01 8.14 -8.62
C ALA A 158 -8.82 9.18 -7.82
N GLN A 159 -10.13 8.96 -7.62
CA GLN A 159 -10.95 9.83 -6.77
C GLN A 159 -10.56 9.74 -5.31
N ILE A 160 -10.32 8.51 -4.82
CA ILE A 160 -9.84 8.27 -3.45
C ILE A 160 -8.49 8.98 -3.25
N TYR A 161 -7.56 8.81 -4.19
CA TYR A 161 -6.25 9.46 -4.12
C TYR A 161 -6.34 10.99 -4.15
N ALA A 162 -7.20 11.56 -5.01
CA ALA A 162 -7.38 13.00 -5.09
C ALA A 162 -7.96 13.58 -3.79
N THR A 163 -8.95 12.93 -3.20
CA THR A 163 -9.53 13.36 -1.91
C THR A 163 -8.50 13.29 -0.79
N LEU A 164 -7.74 12.19 -0.73
CA LEU A 164 -6.66 12.00 0.24
C LEU A 164 -5.58 13.08 0.10
N LEU A 165 -5.15 13.38 -1.13
CA LEU A 165 -4.12 14.40 -1.35
C LEU A 165 -4.61 15.80 -0.94
N LEU A 166 -5.88 16.11 -1.22
CA LEU A 166 -6.48 17.38 -0.81
C LEU A 166 -6.60 17.52 0.71
N SER A 167 -6.94 16.45 1.43
CA SER A 167 -6.99 16.50 2.90
C SER A 167 -5.61 16.78 3.49
N LEU A 168 -4.58 16.08 3.01
CA LEU A 168 -3.20 16.29 3.47
C LEU A 168 -2.66 17.69 3.16
N ILE A 169 -3.02 18.28 2.02
CA ILE A 169 -2.62 19.65 1.67
C ILE A 169 -3.31 20.67 2.57
N ASN A 170 -4.63 20.55 2.75
CA ASN A 170 -5.41 21.48 3.57
C ASN A 170 -4.94 21.47 5.03
N GLU A 171 -4.68 20.29 5.60
CA GLU A 171 -4.21 20.16 6.98
C GLU A 171 -2.84 20.83 7.18
N ARG A 172 -1.93 20.69 6.21
CA ARG A 172 -0.63 21.36 6.24
C ARG A 172 -0.75 22.90 6.15
N GLU A 173 -1.65 23.41 5.32
CA GLU A 173 -1.88 24.86 5.21
C GLU A 173 -2.51 25.45 6.48
N GLU A 174 -3.31 24.67 7.23
CA GLU A 174 -3.86 25.09 8.51
C GLU A 174 -2.80 25.19 9.60
N GLU A 175 -1.85 24.25 9.66
CA GLU A 175 -0.71 24.30 10.58
C GLU A 175 0.18 25.54 10.35
N GLU A 176 0.54 25.81 9.10
CA GLU A 176 1.38 26.96 8.73
C GLU A 176 0.70 28.32 9.04
N ARG A 177 -0.63 28.33 9.27
CA ARG A 177 -1.39 29.53 9.70
C ARG A 177 -1.50 29.68 11.21
N THR A 178 -1.22 28.63 11.98
CA THR A 178 -1.32 28.62 13.45
C THR A 178 0.01 28.84 14.18
N ASP A 179 1.13 28.83 13.45
CA ASP A 179 2.48 29.18 13.92
C ASP A 179 2.87 30.64 13.64
#